data_AF-N6V745-F1
#
_entry.id   AF-N6V745-F1
#
_cell.length_a   1.000
_cell.length_b   1.000
_cell.length_c   1.000
_cell.angle_alpha   90.00
_cell.angle_beta   90.00
_cell.angle_gamma   90.00
#
_symmetry.space_group_name_H-M   'P 1'
#
loop_
_entity.id
_entity.type
_entity.pdbx_description
1 polymer ?
#
loop_
_entity_poly.entity_id
_entity_poly.type
_entity_poly.pdbx_seq_one_letter_code
_entity_poly.pdbx_strand_id
1 'polypeptide(L)'
;MTYEVSRHPLVRDDLFNITILIGEYADYAIAESKIEQIETTLNALTDFPYIRTTRDDIYPGLRAIPAAEKQSSASQSTNRPRPFTSSASATQARIGQAG
;
A
#
# COMPACT_ATOMS: atom_id res chain seq x y z
N MET A 1 -30.36 -9.72 -12.12
CA MET A 1 -29.97 -9.29 -13.48
C MET A 1 -28.46 -9.29 -13.49
N THR A 2 -27.83 -10.05 -14.37
CA THR A 2 -26.37 -10.19 -14.42
C THR A 2 -25.88 -9.44 -15.64
N TYR A 3 -25.00 -8.46 -15.42
CA TYR A 3 -24.32 -7.72 -16.47
C TYR A 3 -23.07 -8.48 -16.91
N GLU A 4 -22.73 -8.36 -18.19
CA GLU A 4 -21.51 -8.93 -18.73
C GLU A 4 -20.36 -7.92 -18.65
N VAL A 5 -19.23 -8.34 -18.09
CA VAL A 5 -18.01 -7.53 -18.05
C VAL A 5 -17.13 -7.91 -19.24
N SER A 6 -17.10 -7.04 -20.25
CA SER A 6 -16.16 -7.14 -21.36
C SER A 6 -14.86 -6.40 -21.03
N ARG A 7 -13.72 -7.07 -21.22
CA ARG A 7 -12.39 -6.49 -20.98
C ARG A 7 -11.75 -6.08 -22.29
N HIS A 8 -11.17 -4.88 -22.33
CA HIS A 8 -10.35 -4.48 -23.45
C HIS A 8 -9.11 -5.41 -23.55
N PRO A 9 -8.64 -5.79 -24.75
CA PRO A 9 -7.50 -6.71 -24.89
C PRO A 9 -6.24 -6.28 -24.12
N LEU A 10 -5.98 -4.96 -24.07
CA LEU A 10 -4.83 -4.39 -23.34
C LEU A 10 -4.91 -4.54 -21.81
N VAL A 11 -6.09 -4.85 -21.25
CA VAL A 11 -6.23 -5.09 -19.80
C VAL A 11 -5.33 -6.25 -19.36
N ARG A 12 -5.12 -7.25 -20.23
CA ARG A 12 -4.22 -8.37 -19.92
C ARG A 12 -2.78 -7.88 -19.70
N ASP A 13 -2.32 -6.98 -20.56
CA ASP A 13 -0.96 -6.42 -20.48
C ASP A 13 -0.83 -5.53 -19.25
N ASP A 14 -1.86 -4.75 -18.93
CA ASP A 14 -1.89 -3.93 -17.71
C ASP A 14 -1.79 -4.79 -16.44
N LEU A 15 -2.58 -5.87 -16.33
CA LEU A 15 -2.53 -6.78 -15.17
C LEU A 15 -1.17 -7.47 -15.04
N PHE A 16 -0.56 -7.84 -16.18
CA PHE A 16 0.77 -8.44 -16.19
C PHE A 16 1.84 -7.44 -15.72
N ASN A 17 1.81 -6.22 -16.25
CA ASN A 17 2.73 -5.15 -15.88
C ASN A 17 2.60 -4.77 -14.39
N ILE A 18 1.37 -4.71 -13.86
CA ILE A 18 1.11 -4.49 -12.42
C ILE A 18 1.74 -5.61 -11.59
N THR A 19 1.59 -6.87 -12.02
CA THR A 19 2.14 -8.02 -11.31
C THR A 19 3.66 -7.97 -11.24
N ILE A 20 4.33 -7.67 -12.36
CA ILE A 20 5.78 -7.49 -12.40
C ILE A 20 6.20 -6.32 -11.52
N LEU A 21 5.55 -5.16 -11.66
CA LEU A 21 5.89 -3.96 -10.90
C LEU A 21 5.84 -4.20 -9.38
N ILE A 22 4.77 -4.83 -8.89
CA ILE A 22 4.61 -5.11 -7.46
C ILE A 22 5.54 -6.25 -7.01
N GLY A 23 5.68 -7.29 -7.83
CA GLY A 23 6.53 -8.45 -7.54
C GLY A 23 8.00 -8.08 -7.39
N GLU A 24 8.50 -7.22 -8.27
CA GLU A 24 9.87 -6.71 -8.22
C GLU A 24 10.09 -5.71 -7.08
N TYR A 25 9.07 -4.92 -6.70
CA TYR A 25 9.18 -3.90 -5.66
C TYR A 25 9.00 -4.43 -4.23
N ALA A 26 8.08 -5.37 -4.02
CA ALA A 26 7.69 -5.83 -2.68
C ALA A 26 7.82 -7.35 -2.54
N ASP A 27 6.95 -8.11 -3.20
CA ASP A 27 6.98 -9.58 -3.30
C ASP A 27 5.86 -10.05 -4.24
N TYR A 28 6.03 -11.20 -4.90
CA TYR A 28 5.00 -11.76 -5.79
C TYR A 28 3.75 -12.25 -5.05
N ALA A 29 3.82 -12.63 -3.78
CA ALA A 29 2.65 -12.95 -2.97
C ALA A 29 1.78 -11.70 -2.72
N ILE A 30 2.42 -10.53 -2.58
CA ILE A 30 1.70 -9.25 -2.45
C ILE A 30 1.07 -8.87 -3.80
N ALA A 31 1.79 -9.10 -4.91
CA ALA A 31 1.26 -8.89 -6.25
C ALA A 31 0.00 -9.74 -6.51
N GLU A 32 0.07 -11.04 -6.21
CA GLU A 32 -1.06 -11.97 -6.33
C GLU A 32 -2.28 -11.48 -5.53
N SER A 33 -2.11 -11.13 -4.26
CA SER A 33 -3.20 -10.60 -3.43
C SER A 33 -3.83 -9.32 -4.00
N LYS A 34 -3.04 -8.46 -4.65
CA LYS A 34 -3.56 -7.24 -5.30
C LYS A 34 -4.32 -7.55 -6.58
N ILE A 35 -3.86 -8.51 -7.39
CA ILE A 35 -4.58 -8.96 -8.58
C ILE A 35 -5.92 -9.61 -8.18
N GLU A 36 -5.95 -10.42 -7.12
CA GLU A 36 -7.20 -11.00 -6.61
C GLU A 36 -8.23 -9.94 -6.18
N GLN A 37 -7.79 -8.85 -5.55
CA GLN A 37 -8.67 -7.71 -5.21
C GLN A 37 -9.28 -7.06 -6.45
N ILE A 38 -8.47 -6.89 -7.51
CA ILE A 38 -8.93 -6.34 -8.78
C ILE A 38 -9.98 -7.27 -9.41
N GLU A 39 -9.69 -8.56 -9.49
CA GLU A 39 -10.61 -9.57 -10.03
C GLU A 39 -11.93 -9.64 -9.24
N THR A 40 -11.85 -9.58 -7.91
CA THR A 40 -13.03 -9.54 -7.03
C THR A 40 -13.88 -8.31 -7.32
N THR A 41 -13.25 -7.14 -7.50
CA THR A 41 -13.95 -5.90 -7.84
C THR A 41 -14.62 -6.00 -9.20
N LEU A 42 -13.94 -6.54 -10.21
CA LEU A 42 -14.50 -6.75 -11.55
C LEU A 42 -15.71 -7.68 -11.51
N ASN A 43 -15.63 -8.78 -10.75
CA ASN A 43 -16.73 -9.73 -10.60
C ASN A 43 -17.96 -9.08 -9.95
N ALA A 44 -17.77 -8.20 -8.97
CA ALA A 44 -18.88 -7.48 -8.33
C ALA A 44 -19.62 -6.52 -9.29
N LEU A 45 -19.00 -6.10 -10.40
CA LEU A 45 -19.66 -5.27 -11.42
C LEU A 45 -20.70 -6.03 -12.23
N THR A 46 -20.65 -7.37 -12.24
CA THR A 46 -21.68 -8.18 -12.89
C THR A 46 -23.03 -8.04 -12.17
N ASP A 47 -23.02 -7.84 -10.86
CA ASP A 47 -24.23 -7.62 -10.06
C ASP A 47 -24.56 -6.13 -9.92
N PHE A 48 -23.53 -5.30 -9.74
CA PHE A 48 -23.69 -3.87 -9.42
C PHE A 48 -22.76 -2.99 -10.30
N PRO A 49 -23.12 -2.70 -11.56
CA PRO A 49 -22.25 -1.94 -12.46
C PRO A 49 -22.16 -0.43 -12.14
N TYR A 50 -23.04 0.11 -11.30
CA TYR A 50 -23.19 1.57 -11.06
C TYR A 50 -22.74 2.03 -9.66
N ILE A 51 -21.73 1.38 -9.06
CA ILE A 51 -21.28 1.64 -7.67
C ILE A 51 -20.63 3.05 -7.48
N ARG A 52 -20.27 3.76 -8.56
CA ARG A 52 -19.54 5.05 -8.50
C ARG A 52 -20.06 6.05 -9.52
N THR A 53 -19.83 7.34 -9.29
CA THR A 53 -20.18 8.42 -10.23
C THR A 53 -19.36 8.36 -11.52
N THR A 54 -19.88 8.96 -12.59
CA THR A 54 -19.11 9.16 -13.82
C THR A 54 -17.98 10.16 -13.59
N ARG A 55 -16.90 9.98 -14.35
CA ARG A 55 -15.74 10.85 -14.46
C ARG A 55 -15.67 11.39 -15.88
N ASP A 56 -16.67 12.20 -16.19
CA ASP A 56 -16.82 12.84 -17.50
C ASP A 56 -15.69 13.85 -17.78
N ASP A 57 -14.93 14.24 -16.74
CA ASP A 57 -13.69 15.02 -16.82
C ASP A 57 -12.56 14.28 -17.55
N ILE A 58 -12.55 12.94 -17.51
CA ILE A 58 -11.56 12.10 -18.19
C ILE A 58 -12.10 11.68 -19.56
N TYR A 59 -13.32 11.12 -19.59
CA TYR A 59 -13.99 10.73 -20.82
C TYR A 59 -15.51 10.60 -20.56
N PRO A 60 -16.38 11.07 -21.46
CA PRO A 60 -17.83 10.98 -21.25
C PRO A 60 -18.31 9.54 -20.99
N GLY A 61 -19.04 9.34 -19.90
CA GLY A 61 -19.58 8.04 -19.48
C GLY A 61 -18.59 7.11 -18.80
N LEU A 62 -17.32 7.51 -18.63
CA LEU A 62 -16.32 6.71 -17.94
C LEU A 62 -16.59 6.68 -16.43
N ARG A 63 -16.33 5.55 -15.77
CA ARG A 63 -16.36 5.43 -14.31
C ARG A 63 -15.01 4.93 -13.82
N ALA A 64 -14.42 5.63 -12.86
CA ALA A 64 -13.23 5.12 -12.16
C ALA A 64 -13.68 4.34 -10.92
N ILE A 65 -13.24 3.08 -10.84
CA ILE A 65 -13.58 2.18 -9.75
C ILE A 65 -12.28 1.81 -9.03
N PRO A 66 -12.12 2.16 -7.75
CA PRO A 66 -10.97 1.71 -6.98
C PRO A 66 -11.07 0.20 -6.79
N ALA A 67 -10.05 -0.52 -7.26
CA ALA A 67 -10.07 -1.98 -7.34
C ALA A 67 -9.21 -2.68 -6.27
N ALA A 68 -8.26 -1.96 -5.68
CA ALA A 68 -7.46 -2.46 -4.56
C ALA A 68 -7.19 -1.30 -3.59
N GLU A 69 -7.08 -1.61 -2.30
CA GLU A 69 -6.73 -0.60 -1.32
C GLU A 69 -5.31 -0.07 -1.58
N LYS A 70 -5.18 1.26 -1.61
CA LYS A 70 -3.89 1.92 -1.52
C LYS A 70 -3.36 1.72 -0.10
N GLN A 71 -2.30 0.92 0.06
CA GLN A 71 -1.53 0.98 1.30
C GLN A 71 -0.86 2.35 1.35
N SER A 72 -1.39 3.25 2.18
CA SER A 72 -0.63 4.42 2.59
C SER A 72 0.57 3.90 3.39
N SER A 73 1.77 3.97 2.82
CA SER A 73 3.00 3.93 3.59
C SER A 73 3.06 5.18 4.47
N ALA A 74 2.20 5.26 5.49
CA ALA A 74 2.42 6.14 6.61
C ALA A 74 3.70 5.60 7.26
N SER A 75 4.82 6.25 6.93
CA SER A 75 6.10 6.05 7.61
C SER A 75 5.83 5.93 9.10
N GLN A 76 6.29 4.84 9.71
CA GLN A 76 6.45 4.78 11.16
C GLN A 76 7.41 5.92 11.56
N SER A 77 6.84 7.09 11.82
CA SER A 77 7.52 8.21 12.43
C SER A 77 7.76 7.84 13.88
N THR A 78 8.91 7.19 14.09
CA THR A 78 9.67 7.04 15.32
C THR A 78 9.05 7.67 16.56
N ASN A 79 8.48 6.85 17.43
CA ASN A 79 8.26 7.24 18.82
C ASN A 79 8.87 6.18 19.74
N ARG A 80 10.21 6.22 19.86
CA ARG A 80 10.92 5.65 21.01
C ARG A 80 11.24 6.81 21.96
N PRO A 81 10.61 6.92 23.13
CA PRO A 81 11.14 7.78 24.17
C PRO A 81 12.47 7.19 24.65
N ARG A 82 13.56 7.96 24.57
CA ARG A 82 14.80 7.63 25.30
C ARG A 82 14.51 7.85 26.78
N PRO A 83 14.76 6.86 27.67
CA PRO A 83 14.79 7.17 29.09
C PRO A 83 15.98 8.11 29.35
N PHE A 84 15.63 9.23 29.98
CA PHE A 84 16.51 10.28 30.45
C PHE A 84 17.72 9.73 31.19
N THR A 85 18.88 10.29 30.88
CA THR A 85 20.05 10.27 31.75
C THR A 85 19.71 10.98 33.06
N SER A 86 19.72 10.27 34.18
CA SER A 86 20.05 10.85 35.48
C SER A 86 20.18 9.75 36.54
N SER A 87 21.37 9.55 37.10
CA SER A 87 21.67 10.02 38.46
C SER A 87 22.88 9.32 39.07
N ALA A 88 23.63 10.13 39.82
CA ALA A 88 24.40 9.78 41.00
C ALA A 88 25.77 9.07 40.82
N SER A 89 26.79 9.91 40.85
CA SER A 89 27.82 9.91 41.92
C SER A 89 28.59 8.60 42.13
N ALA A 90 29.70 8.46 41.40
CA ALA A 90 30.84 7.66 41.83
C ALA A 90 32.02 8.59 42.10
N THR A 91 31.97 9.29 43.23
CA THR A 91 33.18 9.74 43.92
C THR A 91 33.99 8.49 44.28
N GLN A 92 35.02 8.20 43.50
CA GLN A 92 36.27 7.62 44.02
C GLN A 92 37.37 7.70 42.97
N ALA A 93 38.14 8.78 43.08
CA ALA A 93 39.42 8.96 42.44
C ALA A 93 40.44 7.93 42.98
N ARG A 94 41.09 7.20 42.07
CA ARG A 94 42.54 6.96 42.10
C ARG A 94 43.09 7.83 40.96
N ILE A 95 44.28 8.43 40.95
CA ILE A 95 45.65 7.92 41.13
C ILE A 95 46.60 9.16 41.22
N GLY A 96 47.68 9.10 42.03
CA GLY A 96 48.97 9.84 41.82
C GLY A 96 49.13 11.18 42.57
N GLN A 97 49.99 11.29 43.60
CA GLN A 97 51.47 11.49 43.59
C GLN A 97 51.91 12.96 43.60
N ALA A 98 52.67 13.34 44.64
CA ALA A 98 53.89 14.19 44.64
C ALA A 98 53.90 15.26 45.76
N GLY A 99 54.92 15.18 46.64
CA GLY A 99 55.24 16.18 47.67
C GLY A 99 55.58 15.57 49.01
#